data_AF-A0A2U1KVV1-F1
#
_entry.id   AF-A0A2U1KVV1-F1
#
_cell.length_a   1.000
_cell.length_b   1.000
_cell.length_c   1.000
_cell.angle_alpha   90.00
_cell.angle_beta   90.00
_cell.angle_gamma   90.00
#
_symmetry.space_group_name_H-M   'P 1'
#
loop_
_entity.id
_entity.type
_entity.pdbx_description
1 polymer ?
#
loop_
_entity_poly.entity_id
_entity_poly.type
_entity_poly.pdbx_seq_one_letter_code
_entity_poly.pdbx_strand_id
1 'polypeptide(L)'
;MGRLELFDELAKACGSTALERQLDLYLERSIGKDKVLESDIRKVCLQLADSIKETEAFAKECDVMKGRIEAVETAKFLRDPVRLRLMALMIFMKETELSQHEKDLFGEKLKGWLPF
;
A
#
# COMPACT_ATOMS: atom_id res chain seq x y z
N MET A 1 -39.91 -24.50 -8.06
CA MET A 1 -41.23 -25.03 -7.68
C MET A 1 -41.23 -26.55 -7.49
N GLY A 2 -40.50 -27.36 -8.25
CA GLY A 2 -40.50 -28.83 -8.12
C GLY A 2 -39.90 -29.48 -6.85
N ARG A 3 -39.40 -28.74 -5.84
CA ARG A 3 -38.98 -29.36 -4.56
C ARG A 3 -40.16 -29.62 -3.63
N LEU A 4 -41.18 -28.77 -3.65
CA LEU A 4 -42.36 -28.87 -2.79
C LEU A 4 -43.27 -30.04 -3.21
N GLU A 5 -43.41 -30.29 -4.51
CA GLU A 5 -44.16 -31.42 -5.07
C GLU A 5 -43.54 -32.77 -4.67
N LEU A 6 -42.21 -32.84 -4.60
CA LEU A 6 -41.46 -34.02 -4.16
C LEU A 6 -41.71 -34.33 -2.67
N PHE A 7 -41.82 -33.31 -1.82
CA PHE A 7 -42.13 -33.47 -0.39
C PHE A 7 -43.58 -33.93 -0.14
N ASP A 8 -44.53 -33.49 -0.96
CA ASP A 8 -45.95 -33.92 -0.87
C ASP A 8 -46.15 -35.38 -1.33
N GLU A 9 -45.44 -35.83 -2.37
CA GLU A 9 -45.42 -37.24 -2.78
C GLU A 9 -44.71 -38.13 -1.75
N LEU A 10 -43.66 -37.61 -1.11
CA LEU A 10 -42.93 -38.28 -0.04
C LEU A 10 -43.76 -38.47 1.22
N ALA A 11 -44.51 -37.45 1.65
CA ALA A 11 -45.41 -37.53 2.79
C ALA A 11 -46.51 -38.58 2.60
N LYS A 12 -47.00 -38.76 1.35
CA LYS A 12 -47.94 -39.84 0.99
C LYS A 12 -47.32 -41.23 1.02
N ALA A 13 -46.02 -41.34 0.75
CA ALA A 13 -45.32 -42.60 0.61
C ALA A 13 -44.58 -43.05 1.91
N CYS A 14 -44.42 -42.15 2.90
CA CYS A 14 -43.90 -42.45 4.25
C CYS A 14 -44.78 -43.39 5.12
N GLY A 15 -45.88 -43.94 4.58
CA GLY A 15 -46.48 -45.16 5.13
C GLY A 15 -45.60 -46.42 4.93
N SER A 16 -44.51 -46.31 4.17
CA SER A 16 -43.56 -47.38 3.85
C SER A 16 -42.20 -47.14 4.51
N THR A 17 -41.80 -48.04 5.41
CA THR A 17 -40.52 -48.01 6.14
C THR A 17 -39.27 -48.10 5.24
N ALA A 18 -39.41 -48.61 4.01
CA ALA A 18 -38.32 -48.66 3.04
C ALA A 18 -38.00 -47.28 2.45
N LEU A 19 -39.03 -46.43 2.31
CA LEU A 19 -38.88 -45.09 1.75
C LEU A 19 -38.29 -44.11 2.76
N GLU A 20 -38.66 -44.21 4.04
CA GLU A 20 -38.03 -43.46 5.14
C GLU A 20 -36.51 -43.69 5.15
N ARG A 21 -36.06 -44.95 5.10
CA ARG A 21 -34.64 -45.29 5.06
C ARG A 21 -33.91 -44.72 3.85
N GLN A 22 -34.55 -44.69 2.68
CA GLN A 22 -33.96 -44.07 1.49
C GLN A 22 -33.85 -42.55 1.63
N LEU A 23 -34.80 -41.91 2.31
CA LEU A 23 -34.74 -40.48 2.58
C LEU A 23 -33.64 -40.11 3.55
N ASP A 24 -33.51 -40.87 4.64
CA ASP A 24 -32.45 -40.68 5.62
C ASP A 24 -31.07 -40.78 4.96
N LEU A 25 -30.85 -41.81 4.14
CA LEU A 25 -29.61 -41.97 3.38
C LEU A 25 -29.35 -40.82 2.40
N TYR A 26 -30.39 -40.30 1.74
CA TYR A 26 -30.25 -39.17 0.82
C TYR A 26 -29.89 -37.89 1.56
N LEU A 27 -30.56 -37.59 2.67
CA LEU A 27 -30.30 -36.44 3.52
C LEU A 27 -28.90 -36.51 4.14
N GLU A 28 -28.49 -37.67 4.67
CA GLU A 28 -27.13 -37.89 5.18
C GLU A 28 -26.07 -37.65 4.11
N ARG A 29 -26.29 -38.14 2.88
CA ARG A 29 -25.37 -37.94 1.76
C ARG A 29 -25.31 -36.47 1.32
N SER A 30 -26.43 -35.75 1.37
CA SER A 30 -26.47 -34.31 1.09
C SER A 30 -25.70 -33.52 2.15
N ILE A 31 -25.96 -33.78 3.43
CA ILE A 31 -25.25 -33.16 4.56
C ILE A 31 -23.75 -33.47 4.49
N GLY A 32 -23.38 -34.69 4.11
CA GLY A 32 -21.98 -35.08 3.90
C GLY A 32 -21.30 -34.25 2.82
N LYS A 33 -21.96 -34.00 1.69
CA LYS A 33 -21.44 -33.11 0.63
C LYS A 33 -21.33 -31.67 1.09
N ASP A 34 -22.31 -31.17 1.84
CA ASP A 34 -22.29 -29.81 2.36
C ASP A 34 -21.13 -29.60 3.34
N LYS A 35 -20.82 -30.59 4.17
CA LYS A 35 -19.64 -30.56 5.07
C LYS A 35 -18.31 -30.55 4.32
N VAL A 36 -18.20 -31.30 3.22
CA VAL A 36 -16.99 -31.27 2.37
C VAL A 36 -16.83 -29.89 1.75
N LEU A 37 -17.91 -29.34 1.19
CA LEU A 37 -17.90 -27.99 0.61
C LEU A 37 -17.55 -26.94 1.67
N GLU A 38 -18.10 -27.03 2.88
CA GLU A 38 -17.76 -26.14 3.99
C GLU A 38 -16.25 -26.21 4.32
N SER A 39 -15.70 -27.42 4.40
CA SER A 39 -14.27 -27.64 4.64
C SER A 39 -13.40 -27.03 3.54
N ASP A 40 -13.79 -27.21 2.27
CA ASP A 40 -13.05 -26.66 1.13
C ASP A 40 -13.10 -25.12 1.12
N ILE A 41 -14.26 -24.52 1.37
CA ILE A 41 -14.41 -23.07 1.53
C ILE A 41 -13.51 -22.57 2.66
N ARG A 42 -13.54 -23.23 3.82
CA ARG A 42 -12.70 -22.86 4.97
C ARG A 42 -11.21 -22.90 4.62
N LYS A 43 -10.78 -23.92 3.89
CA LYS A 43 -9.39 -24.06 3.43
C LYS A 43 -8.99 -22.91 2.51
N VAL A 44 -9.83 -22.56 1.54
CA VAL A 44 -9.59 -21.42 0.64
C VAL A 44 -9.53 -20.10 1.41
N CYS A 45 -10.42 -19.89 2.39
CA CYS A 45 -10.42 -18.70 3.23
C CYS A 45 -9.11 -18.58 4.05
N LEU A 46 -8.61 -19.69 4.59
CA LEU A 46 -7.33 -19.69 5.31
C LEU A 46 -6.16 -19.35 4.39
N GLN A 47 -6.11 -19.97 3.21
CA GLN A 47 -5.07 -19.67 2.21
C GLN A 47 -5.11 -18.20 1.78
N LEU A 48 -6.29 -17.64 1.56
CA LEU A 48 -6.45 -16.23 1.22
C LEU A 48 -5.96 -15.31 2.35
N ALA A 49 -6.28 -15.65 3.60
CA ALA A 49 -5.82 -14.87 4.75
C ALA A 49 -4.30 -14.86 4.88
N ASP A 50 -3.64 -15.99 4.61
CA ASP A 50 -2.19 -16.07 4.65
C ASP A 50 -1.54 -15.32 3.48
N SER A 51 -2.09 -15.41 2.26
CA SER A 51 -1.62 -14.61 1.12
C SER A 51 -1.77 -13.09 1.33
N ILE A 52 -2.84 -12.66 2.01
CA ILE A 52 -3.01 -11.24 2.38
C ILE A 52 -1.89 -10.80 3.33
N LYS A 53 -1.59 -11.58 4.37
CA LYS A 53 -0.50 -11.26 5.31
C LYS A 53 0.86 -11.17 4.62
N GLU A 54 1.16 -12.11 3.72
CA GLU A 54 2.40 -12.10 2.93
C GLU A 54 2.50 -10.84 2.06
N THR A 55 1.39 -10.46 1.41
CA THR A 55 1.32 -9.27 0.56
C THR A 55 1.52 -7.98 1.38
N GLU A 56 0.91 -7.89 2.57
CA GLU A 56 1.10 -6.76 3.48
C GLU A 56 2.54 -6.67 4.00
N ALA A 57 3.18 -7.80 4.29
CA ALA A 57 4.59 -7.84 4.68
C ALA A 57 5.50 -7.35 3.54
N PHE A 58 5.25 -7.82 2.32
CA PHE A 58 6.00 -7.39 1.14
C PHE A 58 5.83 -5.88 0.86
N ALA A 59 4.62 -5.33 1.02
CA ALA A 59 4.37 -3.90 0.86
C ALA A 59 5.21 -3.06 1.86
N LYS A 60 5.29 -3.48 3.13
CA LYS A 60 6.12 -2.82 4.14
C LYS A 60 7.61 -2.85 3.80
N GLU A 61 8.11 -3.96 3.25
CA GLU A 61 9.50 -4.05 2.79
C GLU A 61 9.79 -3.09 1.63
N CYS A 62 8.84 -2.97 0.69
CA CYS A 62 8.93 -2.03 -0.42
C CYS A 62 8.98 -0.57 0.07
N ASP A 63 8.18 -0.20 1.06
CA ASP A 63 8.21 1.15 1.67
C ASP A 63 9.56 1.47 2.31
N VAL A 64 10.16 0.50 3.03
CA VAL A 64 11.52 0.65 3.59
C VAL A 64 12.56 0.82 2.48
N MET A 65 12.45 0.03 1.41
CA MET A 65 13.38 0.12 0.28
C MET A 65 13.26 1.47 -0.46
N LYS A 66 12.04 1.96 -0.66
CA LYS A 66 11.79 3.30 -1.22
C LYS A 66 12.48 4.38 -0.40
N GLY A 67 12.30 4.39 0.93
CA GLY A 67 12.95 5.37 1.80
C GLY A 67 14.49 5.31 1.74
N ARG A 68 15.06 4.11 1.59
CA ARG A 68 16.53 3.96 1.39
C ARG A 68 17.00 4.52 0.06
N ILE A 69 16.26 4.28 -1.03
CA ILE A 69 16.59 4.83 -2.35
C ILE A 69 16.56 6.35 -2.31
N GLU A 70 15.49 6.94 -1.77
CA GLU A 70 15.36 8.39 -1.61
C GLU A 70 16.52 8.99 -0.81
N ALA A 71 16.93 8.35 0.28
CA ALA A 71 18.09 8.78 1.07
C ALA A 71 19.40 8.71 0.27
N VAL A 72 19.62 7.65 -0.49
CA VAL A 72 20.82 7.48 -1.33
C VAL A 72 20.85 8.51 -2.46
N GLU A 73 19.73 8.75 -3.12
CA GLU A 73 19.63 9.76 -4.19
C GLU A 73 19.84 11.17 -3.63
N THR A 74 19.26 11.47 -2.47
CA THR A 74 19.48 12.74 -1.77
C THR A 74 20.95 12.92 -1.40
N ALA A 75 21.60 11.87 -0.87
CA ALA A 75 23.01 11.91 -0.53
C ALA A 75 23.91 12.11 -1.77
N LYS A 76 23.59 11.43 -2.90
CA LYS A 76 24.29 11.63 -4.18
C LYS A 76 24.13 13.06 -4.68
N PHE A 77 22.91 13.58 -4.63
CA PHE A 77 22.58 14.94 -5.05
C PHE A 77 23.32 16.01 -4.22
N LEU A 78 23.44 15.81 -2.90
CA LEU A 78 24.20 16.71 -2.02
C LEU A 78 25.71 16.62 -2.21
N ARG A 79 26.22 15.46 -2.66
CA ARG A 79 27.65 15.25 -2.88
C ARG A 79 28.12 15.63 -4.29
N ASP A 80 27.23 16.10 -5.17
CA ASP A 80 27.59 16.51 -6.52
C ASP A 80 28.58 17.69 -6.48
N PRO A 81 29.86 17.47 -6.84
CA PRO A 81 30.89 18.49 -6.74
C PRO A 81 30.67 19.67 -7.70
N VAL A 82 29.97 19.47 -8.82
CA VAL A 82 29.64 20.55 -9.76
C VAL A 82 28.63 21.49 -9.10
N ARG A 83 27.60 20.92 -8.48
CA ARG A 83 26.55 21.69 -7.81
C ARG A 83 27.07 22.42 -6.57
N LEU A 84 27.92 21.78 -5.77
CA LEU A 84 28.56 22.43 -4.61
C LEU A 84 29.42 23.62 -5.02
N ARG A 85 30.19 23.49 -6.11
CA ARG A 85 30.97 24.60 -6.68
C ARG A 85 30.06 25.73 -7.18
N LEU A 86 28.94 25.39 -7.81
CA LEU A 86 27.97 26.38 -8.29
C LEU A 86 27.33 27.16 -7.13
N MET A 87 26.94 26.47 -6.05
CA MET A 87 26.41 27.13 -4.84
C MET A 87 27.45 28.04 -4.19
N ALA A 88 28.71 27.57 -4.08
CA ALA A 88 29.80 28.39 -3.56
C ALA A 88 30.04 29.64 -4.42
N LEU A 89 29.98 29.49 -5.75
CA LEU A 89 30.09 30.63 -6.68
C LEU A 89 28.94 31.63 -6.49
N MET A 90 27.69 31.16 -6.35
CA MET A 90 26.54 32.03 -6.12
C MET A 90 26.64 32.79 -4.79
N ILE A 91 27.11 32.13 -3.73
CA ILE A 91 27.37 32.78 -2.43
C ILE A 91 28.43 33.87 -2.61
N PHE A 92 29.55 33.53 -3.24
CA PHE A 92 30.63 34.48 -3.49
C PHE A 92 30.17 35.68 -4.34
N MET A 93 29.36 35.45 -5.38
CA MET A 93 28.76 36.53 -6.17
C MET A 93 27.87 37.44 -5.31
N LYS A 94 27.05 36.86 -4.42
CA LYS A 94 26.21 37.65 -3.51
C LYS A 94 27.03 38.45 -2.50
N GLU A 95 28.08 37.86 -1.92
CA GLU A 95 28.97 38.55 -0.99
C GLU A 95 29.72 39.70 -1.67
N THR A 96 30.17 39.50 -2.91
CA THR A 96 30.85 40.55 -3.69
C THR A 96 29.89 41.68 -4.08
N GLU A 97 28.66 41.36 -4.50
CA GLU A 97 27.60 42.35 -4.75
C GLU A 97 27.29 43.19 -3.50
N LEU A 98 27.14 42.54 -2.33
CA LEU A 98 26.90 43.22 -1.06
C LEU A 98 28.07 44.12 -0.66
N SER A 99 29.31 43.61 -0.76
CA SER A 99 30.50 44.39 -0.46
C SER A 99 30.65 45.60 -1.38
N GLN A 100 30.32 45.45 -2.68
CA GLN A 100 30.33 46.56 -3.61
C GLN A 100 29.28 47.60 -3.24
N HIS A 101 28.07 47.16 -2.91
CA HIS A 101 27.00 48.04 -2.46
C HIS A 101 27.38 48.85 -1.21
N GLU A 102 28.04 48.22 -0.23
CA GLU A 102 28.54 48.90 0.97
C GLU A 102 29.59 49.97 0.64
N LYS A 103 30.51 49.66 -0.28
CA LYS A 103 31.53 50.61 -0.75
C LYS A 103 30.91 51.80 -1.46
N ASP A 104 29.91 51.56 -2.31
CA ASP A 104 29.19 52.61 -3.02
C ASP A 104 28.47 53.53 -2.02
N LEU A 105 27.78 52.94 -1.02
CA LEU A 105 27.08 53.69 0.03
C LEU A 105 28.04 54.56 0.86
N PHE A 106 29.24 54.05 1.16
CA PHE A 106 30.27 54.80 1.85
C PHE A 106 30.82 55.96 1.01
N GLY A 107 31.06 55.73 -0.29
CA GLY A 107 31.50 56.76 -1.23
C GLY A 107 30.49 57.91 -1.36
N GLU A 108 29.20 57.61 -1.43
CA GLU A 108 28.13 58.62 -1.47
C GLU A 108 28.09 59.45 -0.17
N LYS A 109 28.29 58.82 0.99
CA LYS A 109 28.40 59.55 2.26
C LYS A 109 29.61 60.49 2.28
N LEU A 110 30.77 60.04 1.81
CA LEU A 110 31.97 60.89 1.76
C LEU A 110 31.82 62.10 0.84
N LYS A 111 31.16 61.96 -0.31
CA LYS A 111 30.86 63.11 -1.21
C LYS A 111 30.01 64.18 -0.53
N GLY A 112 29.09 63.79 0.35
CA GLY A 112 28.30 64.74 1.14
C GLY A 112 29.07 65.45 2.26
N TRP A 113 30.27 64.97 2.62
CA TRP A 113 31.10 65.50 3.71
C TRP A 113 32.27 66.36 3.22
N LEU A 114 32.69 66.21 1.97
CA LEU A 114 33.69 67.07 1.36
C LEU A 114 33.03 68.40 0.93
N PRO A 115 33.47 69.55 1.46
CA PRO A 115 33.04 70.83 0.94
C PRO A 115 33.69 71.00 -0.43
N PHE A 116 32.88 71.15 -1.48
CA PHE A 116 33.36 71.68 -2.75
C PHE A 116 33.92 73.10 -2.55
#